data_AF-A0AA35W9I0-F1
#
_entry.id   AF-A0AA35W9I0-F1
#
_cell.length_a   1.000
_cell.length_b   1.000
_cell.length_c   1.000
_cell.angle_alpha   90.00
_cell.angle_beta   90.00
_cell.angle_gamma   90.00
#
_symmetry.space_group_name_H-M   'P 1'
#
loop_
_entity.id
_entity.type
_entity.pdbx_description
1 polymer ?
#
loop_
_entity_poly.entity_id
_entity_poly.type
_entity_poly.pdbx_seq_one_letter_code
_entity_poly.pdbx_strand_id
1 'polypeptide(L)'
;MSIEMRKIRTGEVIRTSMDRTAVVELVWKQRHRLYRKQMRRVTRFYVHDPLNQCRIGDTVRIQETRPISKTKHWRLMAILQRRQVAEVQPIELETDLDAEIAGTAPEDNNSGAKLIRLINIPGSSRRKYAKVGDVIVCTVREAVPNSPVRKGTVVKAVVVRQAQALLRPDGTYIKFDDNAAVIIQDNLMPRGTRIFGPVARELREKGFMRIVSLAPEVV
;
A
#
# COMPACT_ATOMS: atom_id res chain seq x y z
N MET A 1 -28.94 45.08 -3.02
CA MET A 1 -28.63 43.64 -2.86
C MET A 1 -27.18 43.42 -3.23
N SER A 2 -26.29 43.36 -2.23
CA SER A 2 -24.87 43.08 -2.43
C SER A 2 -24.69 41.61 -2.78
N ILE A 3 -24.37 41.31 -4.04
CA ILE A 3 -23.90 39.98 -4.43
C ILE A 3 -22.54 39.81 -3.76
N GLU A 4 -22.54 39.17 -2.60
CA GLU A 4 -21.33 38.81 -1.89
C GLU A 4 -20.48 37.96 -2.84
N MET A 5 -19.33 38.50 -3.29
CA MET A 5 -18.43 37.84 -4.22
C MET A 5 -17.77 36.63 -3.54
N ARG A 6 -18.51 35.52 -3.48
CA ARG A 6 -18.02 34.23 -2.96
C ARG A 6 -16.87 33.74 -3.83
N LYS A 7 -15.81 33.26 -3.20
CA LYS A 7 -14.62 32.80 -3.92
C LYS A 7 -14.94 31.56 -4.73
N ILE A 8 -14.51 31.55 -5.99
CA ILE A 8 -14.59 30.40 -6.89
C ILE A 8 -13.18 29.91 -7.17
N ARG A 9 -12.97 28.59 -7.13
CA ARG A 9 -11.69 27.93 -7.33
C ARG A 9 -11.84 26.72 -8.23
N THR A 10 -10.77 26.35 -8.93
CA THR A 10 -10.73 25.15 -9.78
C THR A 10 -9.62 24.24 -9.30
N GLY A 11 -9.89 22.96 -9.15
CA GLY A 11 -8.93 21.97 -8.67
C GLY A 11 -9.27 20.55 -9.12
N GLU A 12 -8.42 19.59 -8.75
CA GLU A 12 -8.58 18.18 -9.11
C GLU A 12 -9.14 17.38 -7.92
N VAL A 13 -10.06 16.47 -8.20
CA VAL A 13 -10.64 15.56 -7.19
C VAL A 13 -9.64 14.45 -6.87
N ILE A 14 -9.16 14.40 -5.63
CA ILE A 14 -8.21 13.36 -5.18
C ILE A 14 -8.93 12.18 -4.54
N ARG A 15 -10.02 12.44 -3.81
CA ARG A 15 -10.68 11.43 -2.99
C ARG A 15 -12.19 11.63 -2.96
N THR A 16 -12.93 10.54 -3.17
CA THR A 16 -14.40 10.47 -3.14
C THR A 16 -14.93 9.40 -2.17
N SER A 17 -14.06 8.94 -1.24
CA SER A 17 -14.35 7.85 -0.29
C SER A 17 -15.40 8.19 0.79
N MET A 18 -15.82 9.45 0.90
CA MET A 18 -16.76 9.92 1.92
C MET A 18 -18.11 10.22 1.27
N ASP A 19 -19.22 9.89 1.94
CA ASP A 19 -20.54 10.19 1.40
C ASP A 19 -20.77 11.71 1.29
N ARG A 20 -21.39 12.10 0.18
CA ARG A 20 -21.71 13.48 -0.23
C ARG A 20 -20.52 14.44 -0.22
N THR A 21 -19.29 13.93 -0.29
CA THR A 21 -18.08 14.70 -0.03
C THR A 21 -16.94 14.32 -0.97
N ALA A 22 -16.48 15.28 -1.75
CA ALA A 22 -15.25 15.17 -2.54
C ALA A 22 -14.11 15.97 -1.89
N VAL A 23 -12.90 15.44 -1.90
CA VAL A 23 -11.68 16.20 -1.53
C VAL A 23 -11.03 16.71 -2.80
N VAL A 24 -10.98 18.03 -2.94
CA VAL A 24 -10.45 18.72 -4.11
C VAL A 24 -9.13 19.40 -3.74
N GLU A 25 -8.12 19.18 -4.55
CA GLU A 25 -6.80 19.77 -4.38
C GLU A 25 -6.58 20.93 -5.35
N LEU A 26 -6.14 22.06 -4.80
CA LEU A 26 -5.64 23.19 -5.54
C LEU A 26 -4.12 23.27 -5.43
N VAL A 27 -3.47 23.30 -6.58
CA VAL A 27 -2.04 23.60 -6.69
C VAL A 27 -1.88 25.07 -7.04
N TRP A 28 -1.13 25.80 -6.22
CA TRP A 28 -0.74 27.18 -6.50
C TRP A 28 0.77 27.33 -6.36
N LYS A 29 1.35 28.26 -7.11
CA LYS A 29 2.80 28.53 -7.09
C LYS A 29 3.08 29.65 -6.09
N GLN A 30 3.92 29.38 -5.10
CA GLN A 30 4.44 30.40 -4.18
C GLN A 30 5.94 30.54 -4.37
N ARG A 31 6.44 31.77 -4.43
CA ARG A 31 7.87 32.02 -4.44
C ARG A 31 8.44 31.81 -3.03
N HIS A 32 9.50 31.00 -2.90
CA HIS A 32 10.18 30.83 -1.61
C HIS A 32 10.77 32.17 -1.15
N ARG A 33 10.58 32.52 0.14
CA ARG A 33 10.97 33.84 0.67
C ARG A 33 12.47 34.12 0.52
N LEU A 34 13.32 33.14 0.88
CA LEU A 34 14.78 33.29 0.85
C LEU A 34 15.41 32.94 -0.52
N TYR A 35 14.91 31.89 -1.17
CA TYR A 35 15.56 31.29 -2.35
C TYR A 35 14.98 31.75 -3.68
N ARG A 36 13.87 32.51 -3.66
CA ARG A 36 13.14 33.03 -4.83
C ARG A 36 12.71 31.99 -5.89
N LYS A 37 12.92 30.69 -5.66
CA LYS A 37 12.42 29.58 -6.48
C LYS A 37 10.90 29.49 -6.39
N GLN A 38 10.22 29.26 -7.52
CA GLN A 38 8.79 28.94 -7.52
C GLN A 38 8.59 27.54 -6.93
N MET A 39 7.88 27.46 -5.81
CA MET A 39 7.52 26.20 -5.14
C MET A 39 6.03 25.95 -5.31
N ARG A 40 5.68 24.69 -5.58
CA ARG A 40 4.27 24.25 -5.63
C ARG A 40 3.78 24.12 -4.19
N ARG A 41 2.70 24.82 -3.86
CA ARG A 41 1.93 24.63 -2.63
C ARG A 41 0.58 24.05 -2.96
N VAL A 42 0.12 23.23 -2.04
CA VAL A 42 -1.06 22.40 -2.19
C VAL A 42 -2.05 22.76 -1.10
N THR A 43 -3.31 22.99 -1.46
CA THR A 43 -4.39 23.25 -0.51
C THR A 43 -5.57 22.36 -0.85
N ARG A 44 -6.07 21.62 0.14
CA ARG A 44 -7.16 20.67 -0.03
C ARG A 44 -8.44 21.22 0.57
N PHE A 45 -9.54 21.08 -0.14
CA PHE A 45 -10.87 21.52 0.26
C PHE A 45 -11.81 20.32 0.34
N TYR A 46 -12.62 20.27 1.41
CA TYR A 46 -13.74 19.33 1.51
C TYR A 46 -14.96 19.97 0.88
N VAL A 47 -15.42 19.36 -0.20
CA VAL A 47 -16.44 19.91 -1.08
C VAL A 47 -17.72 19.12 -0.89
N HIS A 48 -18.82 19.83 -0.65
CA HIS A 48 -20.15 19.24 -0.60
C HIS A 48 -20.64 18.92 -2.01
N ASP A 49 -20.87 17.63 -2.24
CA ASP A 49 -21.40 17.05 -3.47
C ASP A 49 -22.59 16.16 -3.09
N PRO A 50 -23.82 16.71 -3.00
CA PRO A 50 -24.97 15.98 -2.46
C PRO A 50 -25.37 14.76 -3.28
N LEU A 51 -24.97 14.69 -4.56
CA LEU A 51 -25.34 13.65 -5.50
C LEU A 51 -24.17 12.70 -5.83
N ASN A 52 -23.02 12.84 -5.16
CA ASN A 52 -21.82 12.01 -5.36
C ASN A 52 -21.40 11.93 -6.85
N GLN A 53 -21.47 13.05 -7.56
CA GLN A 53 -21.18 13.11 -8.99
C GLN A 53 -19.68 13.11 -9.30
N CYS A 54 -18.84 13.57 -8.37
CA CYS A 54 -17.39 13.67 -8.58
C CYS A 54 -16.75 12.28 -8.68
N ARG A 55 -15.89 12.08 -9.69
CA ARG A 55 -14.98 10.93 -9.80
C ARG A 55 -13.56 11.34 -9.48
N ILE A 56 -12.73 10.37 -9.09
CA ILE A 56 -11.31 10.61 -8.80
C ILE A 56 -10.61 11.04 -10.09
N GLY A 57 -9.88 12.16 -10.03
CA GLY A 57 -9.17 12.76 -11.17
C GLY A 57 -10.00 13.75 -11.99
N ASP A 58 -11.26 14.02 -11.63
CA ASP A 58 -12.05 15.04 -12.30
C ASP A 58 -11.51 16.44 -11.98
N THR A 59 -11.51 17.33 -12.97
CA THR A 59 -11.26 18.76 -12.75
C THR A 59 -12.57 19.45 -12.45
N VAL A 60 -12.69 20.02 -11.26
CA VAL A 60 -13.94 20.58 -10.74
C VAL A 60 -13.80 22.04 -10.35
N ARG A 61 -14.89 22.78 -10.53
CA ARG A 61 -15.06 24.15 -10.08
C ARG A 61 -15.87 24.15 -8.79
N ILE A 62 -15.33 24.80 -7.76
CA ILE A 62 -15.86 24.82 -6.40
C ILE A 62 -16.10 26.26 -5.95
N GLN A 63 -17.12 26.44 -5.11
CA GLN A 63 -17.49 27.75 -4.57
C GLN A 63 -17.52 27.71 -3.06
N GLU A 64 -17.00 28.77 -2.45
CA GLU A 64 -17.10 28.99 -1.01
C GLU A 64 -18.56 29.17 -0.59
N THR A 65 -18.96 28.52 0.50
CA THR A 65 -20.30 28.60 1.07
C THR A 65 -20.22 28.87 2.56
N ARG A 66 -21.36 29.17 3.18
CA ARG A 66 -21.50 29.01 4.63
C ARG A 66 -21.07 27.59 5.06
N PRO A 67 -20.60 27.41 6.31
CA PRO A 67 -20.31 26.08 6.83
C PRO A 67 -21.49 25.13 6.65
N ILE A 68 -21.28 24.05 5.89
CA ILE A 68 -22.22 22.92 5.80
C ILE A 68 -21.90 21.89 6.89
N SER A 69 -20.63 21.81 7.28
CA SER A 69 -20.10 20.99 8.37
C SER A 69 -18.78 21.61 8.86
N LYS A 70 -18.12 21.00 9.86
CA LYS A 70 -16.85 21.48 10.44
C LYS A 70 -15.75 21.73 9.40
N THR A 71 -15.71 20.94 8.32
CA THR A 71 -14.69 21.05 7.27
C THR A 71 -15.25 21.45 5.90
N LYS A 72 -16.57 21.30 5.68
CA LYS A 72 -17.23 21.50 4.39
C LYS A 72 -17.74 22.93 4.26
N HIS A 73 -16.84 23.80 3.81
CA HIS A 73 -17.10 25.22 3.51
C HIS A 73 -17.15 25.51 2.01
N TRP A 74 -17.12 24.46 1.19
CA TRP A 74 -17.10 24.56 -0.26
C TRP A 74 -18.16 23.64 -0.83
N ARG A 75 -18.84 24.06 -1.90
CA ARG A 75 -19.76 23.22 -2.66
C ARG A 75 -19.27 23.02 -4.08
N LEU A 76 -19.63 21.89 -4.67
CA LEU A 76 -19.43 21.64 -6.09
C LEU A 76 -20.30 22.61 -6.89
N MET A 77 -19.70 23.34 -7.84
CA MET A 77 -20.45 24.13 -8.82
C MET A 77 -20.61 23.38 -10.14
N ALA A 78 -19.49 22.89 -10.68
CA ALA A 78 -19.45 22.26 -12.00
C ALA A 78 -18.26 21.31 -12.10
N ILE A 79 -18.43 20.23 -12.87
CA ILE A 79 -17.34 19.35 -13.30
C ILE A 79 -16.90 19.85 -14.67
N LEU A 80 -15.68 20.40 -14.77
CA LEU A 80 -15.17 21.02 -16.00
C LEU A 80 -14.60 19.98 -16.97
N GLN A 81 -13.89 18.98 -16.45
CA GLN A 81 -13.32 17.91 -17.24
C GLN A 81 -13.48 16.58 -16.50
N ARG A 82 -14.14 15.63 -17.15
CA ARG A 82 -14.21 14.24 -16.65
C ARG A 82 -12.98 13.49 -17.11
N ARG A 83 -12.37 12.73 -16.19
CA ARG A 83 -11.32 11.79 -16.58
C ARG A 83 -11.99 10.59 -17.25
N GLN A 84 -11.81 10.46 -18.57
CA GLN A 84 -12.19 9.25 -19.28
C GLN A 84 -11.23 8.13 -18.84
N VAL A 85 -11.76 7.14 -18.14
CA VAL A 85 -11.08 5.85 -18.03
C VAL A 85 -11.41 5.15 -19.33
N ALA A 86 -10.39 4.80 -20.12
CA ALA A 86 -10.60 3.96 -21.30
C ALA A 86 -11.32 2.69 -20.84
N GLU A 87 -12.56 2.51 -21.30
CA GLU A 87 -13.29 1.28 -21.08
C GLU A 87 -12.51 0.18 -21.81
N VAL A 88 -11.90 -0.73 -21.04
CA VAL A 88 -11.36 -1.97 -21.59
C VAL A 88 -12.57 -2.74 -22.09
N GLN A 89 -12.74 -2.83 -23.41
CA GLN A 89 -13.76 -3.70 -23.99
C GLN A 89 -13.43 -5.14 -23.52
N PRO A 90 -14.39 -5.85 -22.91
CA PRO A 90 -14.22 -7.27 -22.65
C PRO A 90 -13.96 -7.95 -24.00
N ILE A 91 -12.85 -8.66 -24.13
CA ILE A 91 -12.69 -9.61 -25.22
C ILE A 91 -13.71 -10.72 -24.96
N GLU A 92 -14.66 -10.89 -25.87
CA GLU A 92 -15.56 -12.04 -25.88
C GLU A 92 -14.70 -13.28 -26.13
N LEU A 93 -14.40 -14.03 -25.07
CA LEU A 93 -13.90 -15.39 -25.19
C LEU A 93 -15.12 -16.30 -25.24
N GLU A 94 -15.41 -16.78 -26.45
CA GLU A 94 -16.25 -17.95 -26.66
C GLU A 94 -15.65 -19.12 -25.86
N THR A 95 -16.30 -19.47 -24.76
CA THR A 95 -16.05 -20.72 -24.06
C THR A 95 -16.85 -21.80 -24.75
N ASP A 96 -16.18 -22.62 -25.54
CA ASP A 96 -16.66 -23.94 -25.89
C ASP A 96 -15.50 -24.94 -25.87
N LEU A 97 -15.75 -26.03 -25.12
CA LEU A 97 -15.18 -27.38 -25.24
C LEU A 97 -13.92 -27.72 -24.44
N ASP A 98 -14.24 -28.35 -23.31
CA ASP A 98 -13.60 -29.43 -22.56
C ASP A 98 -12.38 -30.17 -23.17
N ALA A 99 -11.52 -30.55 -22.21
CA ALA A 99 -10.69 -31.75 -22.14
C ALA A 99 -9.19 -31.66 -22.53
N GLU A 100 -8.39 -32.16 -21.59
CA GLU A 100 -7.01 -32.64 -21.71
C GLU A 100 -5.87 -31.63 -21.91
N ILE A 101 -5.40 -31.05 -20.79
CA ILE A 101 -3.96 -31.05 -20.49
C ILE A 101 -3.76 -31.43 -19.01
N ALA A 102 -3.57 -32.73 -18.76
CA ALA A 102 -2.64 -33.13 -17.72
C ALA A 102 -1.23 -32.76 -18.23
N GLY A 103 -0.52 -31.88 -17.53
CA GLY A 103 0.84 -31.53 -17.94
C GLY A 103 1.33 -30.19 -17.40
N THR A 104 1.81 -30.22 -16.16
CA THR A 104 2.88 -29.34 -15.66
C THR A 104 2.61 -27.84 -15.80
N ALA A 105 1.91 -27.27 -14.81
CA ALA A 105 2.31 -25.93 -14.42
C ALA A 105 3.62 -26.06 -13.62
N PRO A 106 4.76 -25.53 -14.08
CA PRO A 106 5.86 -25.26 -13.16
C PRO A 106 5.39 -24.05 -12.35
N GLU A 107 4.50 -24.30 -11.37
CA GLU A 107 4.08 -23.27 -10.44
C GLU A 107 5.31 -22.94 -9.60
N ASP A 108 6.05 -21.92 -10.04
CA ASP A 108 6.99 -21.18 -9.23
C ASP A 108 6.22 -20.66 -8.01
N ASN A 109 6.11 -21.52 -7.00
CA ASN A 109 5.34 -21.28 -5.79
C ASN A 109 6.11 -20.30 -4.89
N ASN A 110 6.30 -19.09 -5.38
CA ASN A 110 6.55 -17.95 -4.55
C ASN A 110 5.23 -17.63 -3.83
N SER A 111 5.30 -17.39 -2.52
CA SER A 111 4.10 -17.20 -1.68
C SER A 111 3.18 -16.04 -2.10
N GLY A 112 3.53 -15.28 -3.14
CA GLY A 112 2.65 -14.32 -3.80
C GLY A 112 2.49 -12.97 -3.12
N ALA A 113 2.88 -12.84 -1.85
CA ALA A 113 2.78 -11.58 -1.12
C ALA A 113 3.94 -10.64 -1.47
N LYS A 114 3.62 -9.40 -1.83
CA LYS A 114 4.60 -8.34 -2.11
C LYS A 114 4.86 -7.47 -0.89
N LEU A 115 3.78 -7.04 -0.23
CA LEU A 115 3.84 -6.18 0.95
C LEU A 115 2.94 -6.73 2.05
N ILE A 116 3.50 -6.80 3.25
CA ILE A 116 2.80 -7.21 4.46
C ILE A 116 2.79 -6.07 5.49
N ARG A 117 1.73 -6.00 6.30
CA ARG A 117 1.60 -5.06 7.41
C ARG A 117 1.56 -5.84 8.72
N LEU A 118 2.46 -5.52 9.64
CA LEU A 118 2.49 -6.06 11.00
C LEU A 118 1.17 -5.74 11.74
N ILE A 119 0.57 -6.77 12.35
CA ILE A 119 -0.54 -6.63 13.30
C ILE A 119 -0.01 -6.76 14.72
N ASN A 120 0.71 -7.85 14.99
CA ASN A 120 1.15 -8.19 16.34
C ASN A 120 2.38 -9.11 16.32
N ILE A 121 3.09 -9.17 17.44
CA ILE A 121 4.19 -10.08 17.71
C ILE A 121 3.70 -11.12 18.74
N PRO A 122 3.51 -12.38 18.35
CA PRO A 122 3.13 -13.46 19.26
C PRO A 122 4.05 -13.58 20.48
N GLY A 123 3.48 -14.01 21.60
CA GLY A 123 4.22 -14.27 22.85
C GLY A 123 4.50 -13.04 23.71
N SER A 124 4.07 -11.83 23.31
CA SER A 124 4.14 -10.67 24.20
C SER A 124 3.15 -9.57 23.82
N SER A 125 2.39 -9.08 24.80
CA SER A 125 1.48 -7.94 24.64
C SER A 125 2.17 -6.58 24.71
N ARG A 126 3.38 -6.50 25.30
CA ARG A 126 4.11 -5.24 25.50
C ARG A 126 5.21 -4.98 24.48
N ARG A 127 5.61 -6.00 23.71
CA ARG A 127 6.68 -5.85 22.71
C ARG A 127 6.16 -5.04 21.52
N LYS A 128 6.81 -3.90 21.27
CA LYS A 128 6.50 -2.99 20.15
C LYS A 128 7.32 -3.27 18.88
N TYR A 129 8.45 -3.95 19.02
CA TYR A 129 9.42 -4.15 17.95
C TYR A 129 9.80 -5.63 17.82
N ALA A 130 9.83 -6.10 16.57
CA ALA A 130 10.34 -7.41 16.18
C ALA A 130 11.80 -7.26 15.72
N LYS A 131 12.61 -8.28 16.00
CA LYS A 131 13.98 -8.41 15.51
C LYS A 131 14.07 -9.58 14.52
N VAL A 132 15.21 -9.70 13.86
CA VAL A 132 15.54 -10.87 13.02
C VAL A 132 15.21 -12.18 13.76
N GLY A 133 14.50 -13.05 13.05
CA GLY A 133 14.06 -14.36 13.47
C GLY A 133 12.89 -14.38 14.46
N ASP A 134 12.28 -13.23 14.76
CA ASP A 134 10.99 -13.23 15.45
C ASP A 134 9.86 -13.58 14.48
N VAL A 135 8.91 -14.39 14.96
CA VAL A 135 7.66 -14.66 14.26
C VAL A 135 6.71 -13.48 14.50
N ILE A 136 6.07 -13.03 13.44
CA ILE A 136 5.14 -11.89 13.42
C ILE A 136 3.84 -12.27 12.73
N VAL A 137 2.72 -11.72 13.19
CA VAL A 137 1.40 -11.88 12.57
C VAL A 137 1.13 -10.65 11.73
N CYS A 138 0.84 -10.85 10.45
CA CYS A 138 0.74 -9.78 9.46
C CYS A 138 -0.53 -9.92 8.60
N THR A 139 -1.02 -8.79 8.07
CA THR A 139 -1.98 -8.77 6.96
C THR A 139 -1.25 -8.59 5.63
N VAL A 140 -1.70 -9.29 4.59
CA VAL A 140 -1.19 -9.08 3.23
C VAL A 140 -1.81 -7.82 2.66
N ARG A 141 -0.99 -6.80 2.37
CA ARG A 141 -1.45 -5.52 1.81
C ARG A 141 -1.52 -5.56 0.29
N GLU A 142 -0.54 -6.21 -0.33
CA GLU A 142 -0.42 -6.37 -1.78
C GLU A 142 0.05 -7.78 -2.11
N ALA A 143 -0.60 -8.40 -3.09
CA ALA A 143 -0.32 -9.75 -3.55
C ALA A 143 -0.30 -9.80 -5.08
N VAL A 144 0.42 -10.77 -5.63
CA VAL A 144 0.40 -11.11 -7.06
C VAL A 144 -0.97 -11.73 -7.39
N PRO A 145 -1.61 -11.36 -8.51
CA PRO A 145 -2.83 -12.02 -8.99
C PRO A 145 -2.62 -13.54 -9.14
N ASN A 146 -3.66 -14.34 -8.88
CA ASN A 146 -3.63 -15.82 -8.95
C ASN A 146 -2.64 -16.51 -8.00
N SER A 147 -2.05 -15.79 -7.05
CA SER A 147 -1.18 -16.41 -6.05
C SER A 147 -1.99 -17.06 -4.91
N PRO A 148 -1.42 -18.05 -4.20
CA PRO A 148 -2.11 -18.76 -3.13
C PRO A 148 -2.44 -17.87 -1.92
N VAL A 149 -1.85 -16.68 -1.82
CA VAL A 149 -2.09 -15.71 -0.75
C VAL A 149 -2.79 -14.49 -1.32
N ARG A 150 -4.03 -14.25 -0.89
CA ARG A 150 -4.83 -13.11 -1.33
C ARG A 150 -4.55 -11.87 -0.47
N LYS A 151 -4.85 -10.70 -1.04
CA LYS A 151 -4.85 -9.44 -0.28
C LYS A 151 -5.86 -9.50 0.86
N GLY A 152 -5.48 -9.00 2.03
CA GLY A 152 -6.31 -8.98 3.23
C GLY A 152 -6.19 -10.23 4.10
N THR A 153 -5.61 -11.33 3.59
CA THR A 153 -5.40 -12.54 4.39
C THR A 153 -4.39 -12.28 5.52
N VAL A 154 -4.69 -12.82 6.70
CA VAL A 154 -3.80 -12.81 7.86
C VAL A 154 -2.85 -14.00 7.75
N VAL A 155 -1.55 -13.75 7.85
CA VAL A 155 -0.49 -14.76 7.74
C VAL A 155 0.54 -14.59 8.85
N LYS A 156 1.25 -15.68 9.18
CA LYS A 156 2.44 -15.63 10.02
C LYS A 156 3.67 -15.48 9.12
N ALA A 157 4.64 -14.69 9.56
CA ALA A 157 5.90 -14.51 8.86
C ALA A 157 7.06 -14.46 9.86
N VAL A 158 8.26 -14.78 9.42
CA VAL A 158 9.49 -14.61 10.19
C VAL A 158 10.32 -13.48 9.60
N VAL A 159 10.85 -12.60 10.44
CA VAL A 159 11.73 -11.51 10.00
C VAL A 159 13.09 -12.07 9.60
N VAL A 160 13.53 -11.86 8.35
CA VAL A 160 14.79 -12.41 7.83
C VAL A 160 15.88 -11.34 7.63
N ARG A 161 15.47 -10.11 7.36
CA ARG A 161 16.36 -8.94 7.24
C ARG A 161 15.78 -7.75 7.99
N GLN A 162 16.65 -6.96 8.57
CA GLN A 162 16.28 -5.70 9.21
C GLN A 162 17.29 -4.60 8.87
N ALA A 163 16.77 -3.39 8.64
CA ALA A 163 17.57 -2.19 8.40
C ALA A 163 18.16 -1.61 9.69
N GLN A 164 17.62 -1.98 10.86
CA GLN A 164 18.21 -1.63 12.14
C GLN A 164 19.40 -2.52 12.45
N ALA A 165 20.54 -1.96 12.88
CA ALA A 165 21.69 -2.78 13.24
C ALA A 165 21.38 -3.72 14.43
N LEU A 166 21.72 -5.00 14.30
CA LEU A 166 21.71 -5.99 15.37
C LEU A 166 23.13 -6.23 15.85
N LEU A 167 23.33 -6.17 17.17
CA LEU A 167 24.58 -6.56 17.81
C LEU A 167 24.64 -8.09 17.92
N ARG A 168 25.74 -8.68 17.46
CA ARG A 168 26.06 -10.09 17.62
C ARG A 168 26.83 -10.35 18.92
N PRO A 169 26.83 -11.59 19.41
CA PRO A 169 27.59 -11.97 20.61
C PRO A 169 29.10 -11.75 20.46
N ASP A 170 29.62 -11.82 19.23
CA ASP A 170 31.03 -11.55 18.89
C ASP A 170 31.39 -10.05 18.90
N GLY A 171 30.42 -9.16 19.16
CA GLY A 171 30.61 -7.71 19.16
C GLY A 171 30.45 -7.05 17.78
N THR A 172 30.25 -7.83 16.72
CA THR A 172 30.02 -7.29 15.37
C THR A 172 28.57 -6.84 15.20
N TYR A 173 28.33 -5.92 14.26
CA TYR A 173 26.98 -5.47 13.92
C TYR A 173 26.59 -5.97 12.54
N ILE A 174 25.37 -6.51 12.43
CA ILE A 174 24.75 -6.83 11.15
C ILE A 174 23.61 -5.86 10.85
N LYS A 175 23.59 -5.34 9.63
CA LYS A 175 22.54 -4.46 9.11
C LYS A 175 22.31 -4.78 7.63
N PHE A 176 21.05 -4.72 7.21
CA PHE A 176 20.65 -4.82 5.80
C PHE A 176 20.14 -3.47 5.28
N ASP A 177 19.96 -3.35 3.97
CA ASP A 177 19.38 -2.14 3.36
C ASP A 177 17.87 -2.07 3.56
N ASP A 178 17.18 -3.22 3.58
CA ASP A 178 15.73 -3.34 3.65
C ASP A 178 15.26 -4.20 4.85
N ASN A 179 13.97 -4.05 5.18
CA ASN A 179 13.28 -4.95 6.10
C ASN A 179 12.52 -6.00 5.28
N ALA A 180 12.80 -7.28 5.53
CA ALA A 180 12.16 -8.37 4.80
C ALA A 180 11.72 -9.48 5.76
N ALA A 181 10.63 -10.15 5.38
CA ALA A 181 10.07 -11.28 6.13
C ALA A 181 9.58 -12.37 5.18
N VAL A 182 9.67 -13.62 5.63
CA VAL A 182 9.24 -14.80 4.87
C VAL A 182 7.97 -15.36 5.51
N ILE A 183 6.95 -15.62 4.70
CA ILE A 183 5.69 -16.22 5.17
C ILE A 183 5.94 -17.67 5.58
N ILE A 184 5.45 -18.03 6.76
CA ILE A 184 5.59 -19.36 7.35
C ILE A 184 4.22 -19.98 7.64
N GLN A 185 4.20 -21.32 7.65
CA GLN A 185 3.11 -22.13 8.18
C GLN A 185 3.26 -22.31 9.72
N ASP A 186 2.28 -22.95 10.35
CA ASP A 186 2.30 -23.19 11.80
C ASP A 186 3.41 -24.15 12.25
N ASN A 187 3.91 -25.00 11.35
CA ASN A 187 5.05 -25.90 11.55
C ASN A 187 6.42 -25.22 11.33
N LEU A 188 6.47 -23.88 11.25
CA LEU A 188 7.68 -23.08 10.98
C LEU A 188 8.31 -23.30 9.60
N MET A 189 7.65 -24.03 8.69
CA MET A 189 8.12 -24.18 7.30
C MET A 189 7.76 -22.94 6.47
N PRO A 190 8.65 -22.51 5.55
CA PRO A 190 8.31 -21.45 4.61
C PRO A 190 7.18 -21.91 3.70
N ARG A 191 6.23 -21.02 3.44
CA ARG A 191 5.11 -21.31 2.53
C ARG A 191 5.54 -21.29 1.05
N GLY A 192 6.61 -20.56 0.72
CA GLY A 192 7.16 -20.49 -0.62
C GLY A 192 8.36 -21.44 -0.83
N THR A 193 8.68 -21.71 -2.08
CA THR A 193 9.76 -22.63 -2.48
C THR A 193 11.14 -21.98 -2.58
N ARG A 194 11.20 -20.66 -2.81
CA ARG A 194 12.46 -19.90 -2.97
C ARG A 194 12.47 -18.64 -2.12
N ILE A 195 13.66 -18.26 -1.66
CA ILE A 195 13.90 -17.04 -0.90
C ILE A 195 14.74 -16.07 -1.74
N PHE A 196 14.38 -14.79 -1.67
CA PHE A 196 15.03 -13.73 -2.42
C PHE A 196 15.92 -12.86 -1.50
N GLY A 197 17.15 -12.66 -1.95
CA GLY A 197 18.16 -11.85 -1.27
C GLY A 197 18.83 -12.57 -0.09
N PRO A 198 19.82 -11.91 0.52
CA PRO A 198 20.56 -12.48 1.65
C PRO A 198 19.64 -12.64 2.87
N VAL A 199 20.00 -13.57 3.75
CA VAL A 199 19.32 -13.79 5.03
C VAL A 199 20.31 -13.75 6.19
N ALA A 200 19.84 -13.36 7.35
CA ALA A 200 20.66 -13.28 8.55
C ALA A 200 20.96 -14.67 9.14
N ARG A 201 22.20 -14.91 9.57
CA ARG A 201 22.67 -16.17 10.18
C ARG A 201 21.89 -16.56 11.44
N GLU A 202 21.36 -15.60 12.18
CA GLU A 202 20.62 -15.76 13.44
C GLU A 202 19.34 -16.62 13.27
N LEU A 203 18.84 -16.77 12.05
CA LEU A 203 17.74 -17.67 11.72
C LEU A 203 18.05 -19.14 12.03
N ARG A 204 19.33 -19.54 11.97
CA ARG A 204 19.78 -20.90 12.28
C ARG A 204 19.56 -21.23 13.76
N GLU A 205 19.93 -20.31 14.64
CA GLU A 205 19.80 -20.47 16.10
C GLU A 205 18.33 -20.57 16.54
N LYS A 206 17.43 -19.90 15.80
CA LYS A 206 15.99 -19.93 16.06
C LYS A 206 15.23 -21.07 15.36
N GLY A 207 15.94 -22.02 14.75
CA GLY A 207 15.36 -23.24 14.18
C GLY A 207 14.81 -23.11 12.75
N PHE A 208 15.07 -22.02 12.04
CA PHE A 208 14.60 -21.80 10.66
C PHE A 208 15.57 -22.37 9.61
N MET A 209 16.03 -23.61 9.80
CA MET A 209 17.05 -24.25 8.95
C MET A 209 16.64 -24.33 7.47
N ARG A 210 15.36 -24.60 7.19
CA ARG A 210 14.87 -24.68 5.80
C ARG A 210 14.96 -23.34 5.07
N ILE A 211 14.74 -22.23 5.79
CA ILE A 211 14.84 -20.86 5.25
C ILE A 211 16.29 -20.55 4.94
N VAL A 212 17.21 -20.85 5.86
CA VAL A 212 18.65 -20.67 5.64
C VAL A 212 19.14 -21.48 4.44
N SER A 213 18.66 -22.72 4.27
CA SER A 213 19.04 -23.60 3.16
C SER A 213 18.52 -23.16 1.79
N LEU A 214 17.41 -22.42 1.73
CA LEU A 214 16.81 -21.94 0.47
C LEU A 214 17.31 -20.55 0.06
N ALA A 215 18.04 -19.88 0.95
CA ALA A 215 18.55 -18.54 0.70
C ALA A 215 19.79 -18.58 -0.20
N PRO A 216 19.96 -17.59 -1.09
CA PRO A 216 21.15 -17.49 -1.95
C PRO A 216 22.43 -17.18 -1.18
N GLU A 217 22.33 -16.42 -0.09
CA GLU A 217 23.45 -16.00 0.73
C GLU A 217 23.02 -15.84 2.19
N VAL A 218 23.94 -16.15 3.13
CA VAL A 218 23.73 -16.05 4.57
C VAL A 218 24.80 -15.12 5.16
N VAL A 219 24.37 -14.06 5.84
CA VAL A 219 25.23 -13.00 6.39
C VAL A 219 25.24 -13.02 7.91
#